data_AF-A0A2R7Y6Q0-F1
#
_entry.id   AF-A0A2R7Y6Q0-F1
#
_cell.length_a   1.000
_cell.length_b   1.000
_cell.length_c   1.000
_cell.angle_alpha   90.00
_cell.angle_beta   90.00
_cell.angle_gamma   90.00
#
_symmetry.space_group_name_H-M   'P 1'
#
loop_
_entity.id
_entity.type
_entity.pdbx_description
1 polymer ?
#
loop_
_entity_poly.entity_id
_entity_poly.type
_entity_poly.pdbx_seq_one_letter_code
_entity_poly.pdbx_strand_id
1 'polypeptide(L)'
;MAYYQSRRQLLISILYSQFLIFVLVVVNVFHPELYTYTFILFFISALIFTTYMMRKSRSASKVPLSEIKSGRLLYKADFSEVSEIQRNDVELINELKPMLRLSMISLITLPLFFVWYYIYFPYVNALLGEGVDLTYKAFMYLIGYEVPYVLINVVNQLSRRSVKEFVQVLNSYEVYDRGLVSSNIVLSFPLESGKYRVLFNNKRKYVDIIQKSGRTSLKYRLYSKNPERLFEVIKWYGKPTDYQIA
;
A
#
# COMPACT_ATOMS: atom_id res chain seq x y z
N MET A 1 -2.13 -2.47 1.43
CA MET A 1 -1.60 -1.88 0.17
C MET A 1 -0.80 -0.62 0.48
N ALA A 2 0.48 -0.77 0.86
CA ALA A 2 1.33 0.30 1.41
C ALA A 2 2.60 0.55 0.57
N TYR A 3 2.56 0.27 -0.73
CA TYR A 3 3.78 0.10 -1.52
C TYR A 3 4.28 1.38 -2.22
N TYR A 4 3.54 2.48 -2.11
CA TYR A 4 3.92 3.79 -2.68
C TYR A 4 4.08 4.87 -1.61
N GLN A 5 4.80 4.55 -0.55
CA GLN A 5 5.18 5.58 0.42
C GLN A 5 6.31 6.43 -0.16
N SER A 6 6.09 7.74 -0.28
CA SER A 6 7.17 8.68 -0.62
C SER A 6 8.29 8.59 0.43
N ARG A 7 9.54 8.98 0.07
CA ARG A 7 10.67 8.96 1.03
C ARG A 7 10.33 9.67 2.34
N ARG A 8 9.57 10.78 2.26
CA ARG A 8 9.04 11.51 3.41
C ARG A 8 8.09 10.66 4.26
N GLN A 9 7.17 9.92 3.64
CA GLN A 9 6.25 9.03 4.36
C GLN A 9 6.98 7.87 5.03
N LEU A 10 8.02 7.32 4.39
CA LEU A 10 8.88 6.30 5.01
C LEU A 10 9.60 6.83 6.25
N LEU A 11 10.23 8.01 6.14
CA LEU A 11 10.88 8.65 7.28
C LEU A 11 9.89 8.93 8.42
N ILE A 12 8.71 9.45 8.12
CA ILE A 12 7.65 9.68 9.12
C ILE A 12 7.24 8.37 9.79
N SER A 13 7.09 7.27 9.04
CA SER A 13 6.76 5.98 9.63
C SER A 13 7.87 5.44 10.53
N ILE A 14 9.13 5.60 10.16
CA ILE A 14 10.27 5.15 10.97
C ILE A 14 10.33 5.94 12.28
N LEU A 15 10.26 7.27 12.19
CA LEU A 15 10.27 8.14 13.38
C LEU A 15 9.11 7.85 14.32
N TYR A 16 7.90 7.66 13.78
CA TYR A 16 6.73 7.29 14.56
C TYR A 16 6.94 5.96 15.29
N SER A 17 7.40 4.93 14.57
CA SER A 17 7.63 3.62 15.19
C SER A 17 8.71 3.67 16.27
N GLN A 18 9.81 4.39 16.05
CA GLN A 18 10.90 4.52 17.01
C GLN A 18 10.48 5.30 18.26
N PHE A 19 9.74 6.40 18.08
CA PHE A 19 9.14 7.13 19.20
C PHE A 19 8.22 6.23 20.04
N LEU A 20 7.40 5.43 19.36
CA LEU A 20 6.46 4.53 20.01
C LEU A 20 7.18 3.40 20.77
N ILE A 21 8.20 2.79 20.18
CA ILE A 21 9.05 1.80 20.85
C ILE A 21 9.69 2.41 22.11
N PHE A 22 10.25 3.62 22.00
CA PHE A 22 10.85 4.32 23.14
C PHE A 22 9.85 4.49 24.30
N VAL A 23 8.64 4.98 24.01
CA VAL A 23 7.59 5.15 25.02
C VAL A 23 7.24 3.81 25.68
N LEU A 24 7.09 2.74 24.91
CA LEU A 24 6.75 1.42 25.46
C LEU A 24 7.86 0.83 26.32
N VAL A 25 9.12 1.00 25.92
CA VAL A 25 10.27 0.57 26.72
C VAL A 25 10.26 1.28 28.06
N VAL A 26 10.10 2.61 28.07
CA VAL A 26 10.03 3.40 29.31
C VAL A 26 8.90 2.90 30.21
N VAL A 27 7.71 2.69 29.68
CA VAL A 27 6.56 2.21 30.47
C VAL A 27 6.82 0.83 31.08
N ASN A 28 7.35 -0.12 30.31
CA ASN A 28 7.57 -1.48 30.82
C ASN A 28 8.78 -1.60 31.75
N VAL A 29 9.76 -0.70 31.64
CA VAL A 29 10.88 -0.63 32.60
C VAL A 29 10.37 -0.27 34.00
N PHE A 30 9.48 0.72 34.11
CA PHE A 30 8.91 1.15 35.39
C PHE A 30 7.73 0.30 35.86
N HIS A 31 6.91 -0.17 34.92
CA HIS A 31 5.70 -0.96 35.19
C HIS A 31 5.67 -2.23 34.34
N PRO A 32 6.50 -3.24 34.68
CA PRO A 32 6.61 -4.48 33.89
C PRO A 32 5.32 -5.30 33.90
N GLU A 33 4.48 -5.16 34.92
CA GLU A 33 3.17 -5.80 35.04
C GLU A 33 2.20 -5.36 33.93
N LEU A 34 2.41 -4.18 33.34
CA LEU A 34 1.56 -3.62 32.30
C LEU A 34 1.92 -4.11 30.90
N TYR A 35 2.82 -5.08 30.74
CA TYR A 35 3.29 -5.53 29.43
C TYR A 35 2.15 -5.98 28.48
N THR A 36 1.10 -6.62 29.00
CA THR A 36 -0.06 -6.99 28.16
C THR A 36 -0.82 -5.76 27.67
N TYR A 37 -1.00 -4.75 28.52
CA TYR A 37 -1.69 -3.50 28.17
C TYR A 37 -0.86 -2.65 27.19
N THR A 38 0.45 -2.58 27.39
CA THR A 38 1.36 -1.85 26.48
C THR A 38 1.38 -2.49 25.09
N PHE A 39 1.26 -3.82 25.00
CA PHE A 39 1.09 -4.53 23.73
C PHE A 39 -0.23 -4.21 23.03
N ILE A 40 -1.35 -4.22 23.76
CA ILE A 40 -2.65 -3.87 23.19
C ILE A 40 -2.64 -2.43 22.68
N LEU A 41 -2.04 -1.51 23.45
CA LEU A 41 -1.89 -0.11 23.06
C LEU A 41 -1.00 0.06 21.82
N PHE A 42 0.11 -0.69 21.74
CA PHE A 42 0.94 -0.78 20.54
C PHE A 42 0.12 -1.21 19.32
N PHE A 43 -0.68 -2.26 19.46
CA PHE A 43 -1.45 -2.81 18.35
C PHE A 43 -2.53 -1.83 17.86
N ILE A 44 -3.28 -1.22 18.79
CA ILE A 44 -4.30 -0.22 18.47
C ILE A 44 -3.69 1.01 17.78
N SER A 45 -2.59 1.54 18.32
CA SER A 45 -1.90 2.70 17.75
C SER A 45 -1.31 2.40 16.37
N ALA A 46 -0.76 1.20 16.15
CA ALA A 46 -0.30 0.74 14.85
C ALA A 46 -1.45 0.64 13.83
N LEU A 47 -2.64 0.13 14.23
CA LEU A 47 -3.82 0.09 13.38
C LEU A 47 -4.30 1.49 12.99
N ILE A 48 -4.44 2.39 13.96
CA ILE A 48 -4.86 3.78 13.73
C ILE A 48 -3.89 4.47 12.75
N PHE A 49 -2.59 4.35 12.99
CA PHE A 49 -1.57 4.92 12.13
C PHE A 49 -1.62 4.35 10.70
N THR A 50 -1.80 3.04 10.57
CA THR A 50 -1.91 2.37 9.27
C THR A 50 -3.14 2.84 8.51
N THR A 51 -4.31 2.93 9.16
CA THR A 51 -5.54 3.44 8.54
C THR A 51 -5.40 4.91 8.13
N TYR A 52 -4.78 5.73 8.97
CA TYR A 52 -4.51 7.14 8.66
C TYR A 52 -3.62 7.30 7.43
N MET A 53 -2.51 6.55 7.38
CA MET A 53 -1.58 6.57 6.24
C MET A 53 -2.24 6.06 4.95
N MET A 54 -3.10 5.04 5.04
CA MET A 54 -3.85 4.54 3.89
C MET A 54 -4.80 5.59 3.30
N ARG A 55 -5.47 6.40 4.13
CA ARG A 55 -6.35 7.48 3.65
C ARG A 55 -5.56 8.56 2.89
N LYS A 56 -4.40 8.94 3.40
CA LYS A 56 -3.54 9.97 2.79
C LYS A 56 -2.92 9.56 1.45
N SER A 57 -2.80 8.26 1.19
CA SER A 57 -2.20 7.73 -0.05
C SER A 57 -3.16 7.69 -1.26
N ARG A 58 -4.46 8.01 -1.10
CA ARG A 58 -5.50 7.85 -2.16
C ARG A 58 -5.49 8.92 -3.25
N SER A 59 -4.73 10.00 -3.10
CA SER A 59 -4.70 11.11 -4.06
C SER A 59 -3.41 11.06 -4.88
N ALA A 60 -3.52 10.60 -6.13
CA ALA A 60 -2.45 10.68 -7.12
C ALA A 60 -2.43 12.04 -7.83
N SER A 61 -3.59 12.72 -7.90
CA SER A 61 -3.73 14.07 -8.47
C SER A 61 -3.89 15.13 -7.39
N LYS A 62 -3.25 16.29 -7.60
CA LYS A 62 -3.38 17.51 -6.79
C LYS A 62 -4.73 18.21 -7.00
N VAL A 63 -5.48 17.82 -8.03
CA VAL A 63 -6.76 18.43 -8.40
C VAL A 63 -7.87 17.85 -7.52
N PRO A 64 -8.72 18.70 -6.91
CA PRO A 64 -9.83 18.23 -6.08
C PRO A 64 -10.83 17.42 -6.91
N LEU A 65 -11.37 16.36 -6.29
CA LEU A 65 -12.33 15.44 -6.91
C LEU A 65 -13.56 16.17 -7.50
N SER A 66 -14.02 17.22 -6.82
CA SER A 66 -15.16 18.05 -7.25
C SER A 66 -14.93 18.71 -8.61
N GLU A 67 -13.70 19.15 -8.89
CA GLU A 67 -13.35 19.82 -10.13
C GLU A 67 -13.35 18.84 -11.31
N ILE A 68 -12.93 17.60 -11.09
CA ILE A 68 -12.97 16.55 -12.12
C ILE A 68 -14.42 16.11 -12.39
N LYS A 69 -15.22 15.92 -11.33
CA LYS A 69 -16.64 15.54 -11.45
C LYS A 69 -17.53 16.61 -12.08
N SER A 70 -17.11 17.88 -12.03
CA SER A 70 -17.80 18.98 -12.73
C SER A 70 -17.66 18.92 -14.26
N GLY A 71 -16.77 18.07 -14.76
CA GLY A 71 -16.57 17.81 -16.17
C GLY A 71 -17.69 16.99 -16.83
N ARG A 72 -17.66 16.90 -18.17
CA ARG A 72 -18.57 16.03 -18.91
C ARG A 72 -18.17 14.56 -18.73
N LEU A 73 -19.13 13.71 -18.32
CA LEU A 73 -18.93 12.27 -18.26
C LEU A 73 -18.82 11.68 -19.69
N LEU A 74 -17.71 11.01 -19.98
CA LEU A 74 -17.41 10.45 -21.29
C LEU A 74 -17.56 8.92 -21.32
N TYR A 75 -17.20 8.27 -20.21
CA TYR A 75 -17.28 6.82 -20.08
C TYR A 75 -17.46 6.43 -18.61
N LYS A 76 -18.20 5.36 -18.36
CA LYS A 76 -18.42 4.80 -17.03
C LYS A 76 -18.42 3.29 -17.11
N ALA A 77 -17.71 2.65 -16.17
CA ALA A 77 -17.73 1.21 -15.99
C ALA A 77 -18.06 0.87 -14.54
N ASP A 78 -19.07 0.03 -14.37
CA ASP A 78 -19.52 -0.46 -13.08
C ASP A 78 -18.82 -1.76 -12.67
N PHE A 79 -18.91 -2.09 -11.38
CA PHE A 79 -18.28 -3.28 -10.81
C PHE A 79 -18.68 -4.58 -11.49
N SER A 80 -19.97 -4.73 -11.82
CA SER A 80 -20.48 -5.93 -12.47
C SER A 80 -19.84 -6.16 -13.85
N GLU A 81 -19.76 -5.11 -14.66
CA GLU A 81 -19.15 -5.14 -15.99
C GLU A 81 -17.66 -5.48 -15.92
N VAL A 82 -16.92 -4.76 -15.07
CA VAL A 82 -15.47 -4.98 -14.92
C VAL A 82 -15.21 -6.40 -14.41
N SER A 83 -15.97 -6.85 -13.42
CA SER A 83 -15.81 -8.19 -12.84
C SER A 83 -16.10 -9.31 -13.83
N GLU A 84 -17.08 -9.14 -14.73
CA GLU A 84 -17.39 -10.11 -15.78
C GLU A 84 -16.20 -10.30 -16.73
N ILE A 85 -15.64 -9.19 -17.23
CA ILE A 85 -14.50 -9.21 -18.15
C ILE A 85 -13.26 -9.77 -17.45
N GLN A 86 -13.03 -9.35 -16.21
CA GLN A 86 -11.89 -9.77 -15.40
C GLN A 86 -11.84 -11.28 -15.19
N ARG A 87 -13.00 -11.94 -14.99
CA ARG A 87 -13.06 -13.40 -14.82
C ARG A 87 -12.61 -14.17 -16.04
N ASN A 88 -12.78 -13.59 -17.23
CA ASN A 88 -12.36 -14.20 -18.49
C ASN A 88 -10.86 -14.01 -18.75
N ASP A 89 -10.16 -13.20 -17.95
CA ASP A 89 -8.73 -12.93 -18.09
C ASP A 89 -7.89 -13.89 -17.22
N VAL A 90 -7.56 -15.05 -17.78
CA VAL A 90 -6.75 -16.09 -17.12
C VAL A 90 -5.32 -15.62 -16.82
N GLU A 91 -4.76 -14.74 -17.66
CA GLU A 91 -3.40 -14.21 -17.49
C GLU A 91 -3.27 -13.23 -16.33
N LEU A 92 -4.37 -12.57 -15.94
CA LEU A 92 -4.38 -11.65 -14.81
C LEU A 92 -3.92 -12.33 -13.52
N ILE A 93 -4.27 -13.61 -13.32
CA ILE A 93 -3.87 -14.36 -12.12
C ILE A 93 -2.35 -14.47 -12.04
N ASN A 94 -1.68 -14.70 -13.18
CA ASN A 94 -0.23 -14.80 -13.26
C ASN A 94 0.44 -13.45 -12.96
N GLU A 95 -0.15 -12.34 -13.40
CA GLU A 95 0.33 -10.99 -13.12
C GLU A 95 0.13 -10.58 -11.65
N LEU A 96 -0.95 -11.03 -11.01
CA LEU A 96 -1.24 -10.72 -9.61
C LEU A 96 -0.52 -11.66 -8.62
N LYS A 97 -0.09 -12.84 -9.05
CA LYS A 97 0.56 -13.85 -8.20
C LYS A 97 1.74 -13.31 -7.37
N PRO A 98 2.67 -12.50 -7.91
CA PRO A 98 3.74 -11.89 -7.11
C PRO A 98 3.20 -10.98 -6.00
N MET A 99 2.19 -10.17 -6.30
CA MET A 99 1.57 -9.24 -5.34
C MET A 99 0.82 -10.00 -4.23
N LEU A 100 0.15 -11.10 -4.58
CA LEU A 100 -0.53 -11.98 -3.63
C LEU A 100 0.47 -12.68 -2.71
N ARG A 101 1.56 -13.24 -3.25
CA ARG A 101 2.62 -13.87 -2.43
C ARG A 101 3.17 -12.91 -1.39
N LEU A 102 3.43 -11.67 -1.77
CA LEU A 102 3.93 -10.66 -0.83
C LEU A 102 2.90 -10.29 0.23
N SER A 103 1.63 -10.18 -0.16
CA SER A 103 0.56 -9.91 0.80
C SER A 103 0.42 -11.06 1.82
N MET A 104 0.62 -12.31 1.39
CA MET A 104 0.64 -13.47 2.29
C MET A 104 1.86 -13.47 3.22
N ILE A 105 3.04 -13.11 2.72
CA ILE A 105 4.24 -12.97 3.57
C ILE A 105 3.99 -11.91 4.66
N SER A 106 3.46 -10.75 4.30
CA SER A 106 3.08 -9.71 5.27
C SER A 106 2.01 -10.19 6.25
N LEU A 107 1.07 -11.05 5.83
CA LEU A 107 0.06 -11.61 6.72
C LEU A 107 0.67 -12.58 7.74
N ILE A 108 1.62 -13.43 7.32
CA ILE A 108 2.31 -14.39 8.19
C ILE A 108 3.18 -13.68 9.24
N THR A 109 3.70 -12.49 8.96
CA THR A 109 4.48 -11.73 9.96
C THR A 109 3.67 -11.35 11.20
N LEU A 110 2.34 -11.25 11.10
CA LEU A 110 1.48 -10.85 12.21
C LEU A 110 1.33 -11.97 13.27
N PRO A 111 0.98 -13.22 12.94
CA PRO A 111 1.07 -14.35 13.88
C PRO A 111 2.46 -14.53 14.48
N LEU A 112 3.52 -14.37 13.68
CA LEU A 112 4.89 -14.47 14.15
C LEU A 112 5.19 -13.44 15.26
N PHE A 113 4.64 -12.22 15.11
CA PHE A 113 4.75 -11.17 16.12
C PHE A 113 4.04 -11.53 17.42
N PHE A 114 2.84 -12.13 17.35
CA PHE A 114 2.13 -12.59 18.55
C PHE A 114 2.89 -13.72 19.26
N VAL A 115 3.41 -14.70 18.51
CA VAL A 115 4.20 -15.80 19.07
C VAL A 115 5.48 -15.27 19.73
N TRP A 116 6.18 -14.33 19.07
CA TRP A 116 7.34 -13.66 19.65
C TRP A 116 6.97 -12.98 20.97
N TYR A 117 5.90 -12.18 20.99
CA TYR A 117 5.49 -11.44 22.18
C TYR A 117 5.15 -12.38 23.34
N TYR A 118 4.39 -13.45 23.04
CA TYR A 118 3.95 -14.43 24.01
C TYR A 118 5.10 -15.21 24.65
N ILE A 119 6.19 -15.47 23.92
CA ILE A 119 7.35 -16.20 24.44
C ILE A 119 8.35 -15.24 25.11
N TYR A 120 8.66 -14.12 24.46
CA TYR A 120 9.77 -13.25 24.82
C TYR A 120 9.52 -12.45 26.11
N PHE A 121 8.35 -11.80 26.25
CA PHE A 121 8.10 -10.91 27.38
C PHE A 121 7.97 -11.64 28.72
N PRO A 122 7.29 -12.81 28.80
CA PRO A 122 7.30 -13.62 30.02
C PRO A 122 8.71 -14.11 30.39
N TYR A 123 9.51 -14.52 29.41
CA TYR A 123 10.90 -14.92 29.62
C TYR A 123 11.75 -13.76 30.18
N VAL A 124 11.63 -12.58 29.58
CA VAL A 124 12.35 -11.38 30.03
C VAL A 124 11.90 -10.94 31.42
N ASN A 125 10.60 -10.97 31.71
CA ASN A 125 10.09 -10.65 33.05
C ASN A 125 10.58 -11.65 34.11
N ALA A 126 10.69 -12.94 33.79
CA ALA A 126 11.23 -13.94 34.70
C ALA A 126 12.75 -13.77 34.94
N LEU A 127 13.48 -13.29 33.94
CA LEU A 127 14.92 -13.04 34.02
C LEU A 127 15.26 -11.73 34.74
N LEU A 128 14.37 -10.74 34.67
CA LEU A 128 14.49 -9.43 35.31
C LEU A 128 13.85 -9.45 36.70
N GLY A 129 14.47 -10.17 37.63
CA GLY A 129 14.06 -10.17 39.04
C GLY A 129 14.26 -8.81 39.74
N GLU A 130 13.87 -8.73 41.00
CA GLU A 130 14.11 -7.54 41.83
C GLU A 130 15.62 -7.34 42.06
N GLY A 131 16.13 -6.14 41.76
CA GLY A 131 17.54 -5.77 41.96
C GLY A 131 18.42 -5.75 40.70
N VAL A 132 17.86 -6.02 39.52
CA VAL A 132 18.58 -5.90 38.25
C VAL A 132 18.76 -4.43 37.86
N ASP A 133 19.93 -4.07 37.31
CA ASP A 133 20.23 -2.72 36.82
C ASP A 133 19.15 -2.23 35.83
N LEU A 134 18.69 -1.00 36.04
CA LEU A 134 17.69 -0.32 35.22
C LEU A 134 18.14 -0.26 33.75
N THR A 135 19.43 -0.10 33.51
CA THR A 135 20.01 -0.03 32.16
C THR A 135 19.86 -1.37 31.43
N TYR A 136 20.14 -2.47 32.11
CA TYR A 136 20.00 -3.82 31.57
C TYR A 136 18.52 -4.17 31.32
N LYS A 137 17.64 -3.76 32.24
CA LYS A 137 16.18 -3.89 32.09
C LYS A 137 15.67 -3.16 30.84
N ALA A 138 16.10 -1.92 30.64
CA ALA A 138 15.74 -1.13 29.46
C ALA A 138 16.24 -1.78 28.16
N PHE A 139 17.47 -2.31 28.16
CA PHE A 139 18.04 -2.97 27.00
C PHE A 139 17.27 -4.24 26.60
N MET A 140 16.84 -5.04 27.57
CA MET A 140 16.05 -6.25 27.30
C MET A 140 14.68 -5.93 26.70
N TYR A 141 13.96 -4.95 27.25
CA TYR A 141 12.69 -4.54 26.64
C TYR A 141 12.88 -3.90 25.25
N LEU A 142 13.97 -3.14 25.06
CA LEU A 142 14.32 -2.58 23.75
C LEU A 142 14.47 -3.69 22.71
N ILE A 143 15.22 -4.75 23.01
CA ILE A 143 15.37 -5.91 22.11
C ILE A 143 14.02 -6.52 21.77
N GLY A 144 13.14 -6.67 22.77
CA GLY A 144 11.81 -7.26 22.59
C GLY A 144 10.94 -6.53 21.56
N TYR A 145 11.06 -5.21 21.48
CA TYR A 145 10.32 -4.39 20.53
C TYR A 145 11.07 -4.14 19.22
N GLU A 146 12.40 -4.02 19.26
CA GLU A 146 13.21 -3.68 18.08
C GLU A 146 13.39 -4.88 17.15
N VAL A 147 13.56 -6.11 17.68
CA VAL A 147 13.77 -7.30 16.85
C VAL A 147 12.63 -7.54 15.85
N PRO A 148 11.35 -7.55 16.27
CA PRO A 148 10.27 -7.74 15.32
C PRO A 148 10.07 -6.54 14.39
N TYR A 149 10.33 -5.32 14.88
CA TYR A 149 10.25 -4.11 14.06
C TYR A 149 11.26 -4.17 12.90
N VAL A 150 12.51 -4.50 13.19
CA VAL A 150 13.57 -4.69 12.19
C VAL A 150 13.20 -5.82 11.23
N LEU A 151 12.72 -6.95 11.74
CA LEU A 151 12.32 -8.09 10.91
C LEU A 151 11.22 -7.71 9.90
N ILE A 152 10.17 -7.01 10.35
CA ILE A 152 9.09 -6.53 9.48
C ILE A 152 9.64 -5.56 8.42
N ASN A 153 10.52 -4.64 8.80
CA ASN A 153 11.11 -3.69 7.87
C ASN A 153 11.99 -4.37 6.82
N VAL A 154 12.81 -5.34 7.21
CA VAL A 154 13.65 -6.12 6.29
C VAL A 154 12.77 -6.89 5.31
N VAL A 155 11.75 -7.60 5.79
CA VAL A 155 10.79 -8.33 4.95
C VAL A 155 10.11 -7.38 3.96
N ASN A 156 9.63 -6.22 4.42
CA ASN A 156 9.00 -5.21 3.56
C ASN A 156 9.97 -4.63 2.53
N GLN A 157 11.23 -4.41 2.90
CA GLN A 157 12.25 -3.87 2.00
C GLN A 157 12.66 -4.87 0.91
N LEU A 158 12.85 -6.14 1.28
CA LEU A 158 13.11 -7.23 0.33
C LEU A 158 11.92 -7.42 -0.62
N SER A 159 10.70 -7.38 -0.08
CA SER A 159 9.46 -7.46 -0.85
C SER A 159 9.32 -6.31 -1.86
N ARG A 160 9.74 -5.10 -1.51
CA ARG A 160 9.75 -3.94 -2.43
C ARG A 160 10.75 -4.10 -3.56
N ARG A 161 11.92 -4.72 -3.29
CA ARG A 161 12.96 -4.92 -4.31
C ARG A 161 12.58 -6.00 -5.33
N SER A 162 11.79 -6.98 -4.94
CA SER A 162 11.41 -8.09 -5.82
C SER A 162 10.32 -7.72 -6.83
N VAL A 163 9.51 -6.69 -6.56
CA VAL A 163 8.42 -6.27 -7.47
C VAL A 163 8.84 -5.08 -8.33
N LYS A 164 8.99 -5.35 -9.62
CA LYS A 164 9.23 -4.31 -10.63
C LYS A 164 7.93 -3.69 -11.14
N GLU A 165 6.84 -4.45 -11.15
CA GLU A 165 5.56 -4.02 -11.70
C GLU A 165 4.40 -4.33 -10.75
N PHE A 166 3.57 -3.32 -10.48
CA PHE A 166 2.35 -3.47 -9.69
C PHE A 166 1.15 -3.26 -10.60
N VAL A 167 0.27 -4.26 -10.70
CA VAL A 167 -0.99 -4.15 -11.45
C VAL A 167 -2.12 -3.87 -10.47
N GLN A 168 -2.77 -2.72 -10.65
CA GLN A 168 -3.94 -2.32 -9.88
C GLN A 168 -5.14 -2.27 -10.82
N VAL A 169 -6.04 -3.25 -10.66
CA VAL A 169 -7.30 -3.29 -11.40
C VAL A 169 -8.28 -2.28 -10.80
N LEU A 170 -8.86 -1.44 -11.65
CA LEU A 170 -9.87 -0.47 -11.27
C LEU A 170 -11.26 -1.08 -11.46
N ASN A 171 -11.80 -1.61 -10.36
CA ASN A 171 -13.08 -2.34 -10.38
C ASN A 171 -14.29 -1.47 -10.70
N SER A 172 -14.20 -0.15 -10.51
CA SER A 172 -15.21 0.81 -10.95
C SER A 172 -14.53 2.12 -11.27
N TYR A 173 -14.94 2.78 -12.35
CA TYR A 173 -14.35 4.05 -12.74
C TYR A 173 -15.27 4.89 -13.63
N GLU A 174 -15.07 6.20 -13.56
CA GLU A 174 -15.74 7.23 -14.32
C GLU A 174 -14.66 8.06 -15.01
N VAL A 175 -14.77 8.19 -16.33
CA VAL A 175 -13.87 9.01 -17.14
C VAL A 175 -14.61 10.26 -17.57
N TYR A 176 -14.08 11.40 -17.15
CA TYR A 176 -14.54 12.73 -17.48
C TYR A 176 -13.55 13.39 -18.46
N ASP A 177 -13.98 14.46 -19.11
CA ASP A 177 -13.10 15.33 -19.92
C ASP A 177 -11.89 15.88 -19.15
N ARG A 178 -12.07 16.14 -17.84
CA ARG A 178 -11.05 16.68 -16.93
C ARG A 178 -10.21 15.62 -16.23
N GLY A 179 -10.56 14.34 -16.32
CA GLY A 179 -9.81 13.30 -15.62
C GLY A 179 -10.54 11.97 -15.43
N LEU A 180 -9.85 11.04 -14.77
CA LEU A 180 -10.35 9.73 -14.42
C LEU A 180 -10.52 9.61 -12.91
N VAL A 181 -11.68 9.12 -12.50
CA VAL A 181 -12.05 8.89 -11.10
C VAL A 181 -12.35 7.41 -10.90
N SER A 182 -11.77 6.83 -9.86
CA SER A 182 -12.10 5.50 -9.37
C SER A 182 -12.09 5.51 -7.84
N SER A 183 -12.68 4.49 -7.22
CA SER A 183 -12.75 4.35 -5.76
C SER A 183 -11.40 4.52 -5.04
N ASN A 184 -10.29 4.20 -5.71
CA ASN A 184 -8.94 4.20 -5.14
C ASN A 184 -7.97 5.18 -5.80
N ILE A 185 -8.39 5.91 -6.83
CA ILE A 185 -7.51 6.82 -7.57
C ILE A 185 -8.27 7.96 -8.24
N VAL A 186 -7.62 9.12 -8.27
CA VAL A 186 -8.03 10.28 -9.04
C VAL A 186 -6.84 10.71 -9.91
N LEU A 187 -7.04 10.73 -11.23
CA LEU A 187 -6.07 11.21 -12.22
C LEU A 187 -6.68 12.41 -12.96
N SER A 188 -5.94 13.51 -13.04
CA SER A 188 -6.35 14.68 -13.83
C SER A 188 -5.85 14.54 -15.26
N PHE A 189 -6.64 15.05 -16.21
CA PHE A 189 -6.24 15.24 -17.59
C PHE A 189 -5.83 16.71 -17.84
N PRO A 190 -4.87 16.96 -18.74
CA PRO A 190 -4.02 15.98 -19.43
C PRO A 190 -3.07 15.24 -18.47
N LEU A 191 -2.66 14.03 -18.85
CA LEU A 191 -1.71 13.25 -18.07
C LEU A 191 -0.34 13.94 -18.06
N GLU A 192 0.33 13.98 -16.90
CA GLU A 192 1.67 14.59 -16.78
C GLU A 192 2.65 13.96 -17.78
N SER A 193 3.22 14.78 -18.65
CA SER A 193 4.08 14.31 -19.74
C SER A 193 5.32 13.59 -19.23
N GLY A 194 5.66 12.46 -19.86
CA GLY A 194 6.81 11.62 -19.48
C GLY A 194 6.64 10.77 -18.22
N LYS A 195 5.55 10.95 -17.44
CA LYS A 195 5.25 10.18 -16.24
C LYS A 195 4.31 9.00 -16.50
N TYR A 196 3.41 9.16 -17.46
CA TYR A 196 2.38 8.18 -17.78
C TYR A 196 2.54 7.64 -19.21
N ARG A 197 2.36 6.33 -19.36
CA ARG A 197 2.27 5.61 -20.63
C ARG A 197 0.95 4.87 -20.71
N VAL A 198 0.34 4.80 -21.90
CA VAL A 198 -0.92 4.06 -22.09
C VAL A 198 -0.68 2.81 -22.94
N LEU A 199 -1.14 1.66 -22.47
CA LEU A 199 -1.09 0.40 -23.23
C LEU A 199 -2.51 -0.10 -23.47
N PHE A 200 -2.82 -0.36 -24.73
CA PHE A 200 -4.13 -0.86 -25.15
C PHE A 200 -4.01 -2.33 -25.55
N ASN A 201 -4.87 -3.18 -24.99
CA ASN A 201 -4.95 -4.60 -25.35
C ASN A 201 -6.39 -4.96 -25.69
N ASN A 202 -6.67 -5.13 -26.99
CA ASN A 202 -8.02 -5.45 -27.45
C ASN A 202 -8.41 -6.90 -27.12
N LYS A 203 -7.47 -7.84 -27.22
CA LYS A 203 -7.72 -9.28 -27.00
C LYS A 203 -8.22 -9.56 -25.58
N ARG A 204 -7.61 -8.90 -24.59
CA ARG A 204 -7.94 -9.03 -23.16
C ARG A 204 -8.88 -7.92 -22.66
N LYS A 205 -9.36 -7.06 -23.55
CA LYS A 205 -10.36 -6.01 -23.31
C LYS A 205 -10.01 -5.03 -22.18
N TYR A 206 -8.78 -4.51 -22.18
CA TYR A 206 -8.35 -3.52 -21.19
C TYR A 206 -7.46 -2.40 -21.76
N VAL A 207 -7.41 -1.30 -21.01
CA VAL A 207 -6.45 -0.21 -21.18
C VAL A 207 -5.65 -0.05 -19.88
N ASP A 208 -4.33 -0.11 -19.97
CA ASP A 208 -3.41 0.10 -18.86
C ASP A 208 -2.86 1.55 -18.89
N ILE A 209 -3.02 2.29 -17.80
CA ILE A 209 -2.31 3.55 -17.56
C ILE A 209 -1.11 3.24 -16.66
N ILE A 210 0.08 3.28 -17.23
CA ILE A 210 1.34 2.92 -16.57
C ILE A 210 2.02 4.18 -16.07
N GLN A 211 2.12 4.32 -14.76
CA GLN A 211 2.91 5.35 -14.10
C GLN A 211 4.32 4.83 -13.80
N LYS A 212 5.36 5.46 -14.35
CA LYS A 212 6.75 5.15 -14.00
C LYS A 212 7.16 5.90 -12.74
N SER A 213 7.81 5.22 -11.80
CA SER A 213 8.45 5.86 -10.65
C SER A 213 9.73 5.14 -10.26
N GLY A 214 10.85 5.69 -10.72
CA GLY A 214 12.16 5.09 -10.51
C GLY A 214 12.24 3.69 -11.13
N ARG A 215 12.55 2.69 -10.31
CA ARG A 215 12.72 1.28 -10.73
C ARG A 215 11.42 0.47 -10.75
N THR A 216 10.29 1.07 -10.38
CA THR A 216 9.00 0.39 -10.27
C THR A 216 7.97 1.08 -11.16
N SER A 217 7.13 0.29 -11.83
CA SER A 217 5.98 0.80 -12.59
C SER A 217 4.67 0.37 -11.97
N LEU A 218 3.74 1.31 -11.84
CA LEU A 218 2.38 1.07 -11.38
C LEU A 218 1.43 1.10 -12.58
N LYS A 219 0.76 -0.01 -12.87
CA LYS A 219 -0.18 -0.18 -13.98
C LYS A 219 -1.60 -0.09 -13.44
N TYR A 220 -2.33 0.96 -13.80
CA TYR A 220 -3.76 1.07 -13.53
C TYR A 220 -4.52 0.42 -14.68
N ARG A 221 -5.09 -0.77 -14.43
CA ARG A 221 -5.81 -1.55 -15.45
C ARG A 221 -7.30 -1.21 -15.45
N LEU A 222 -7.78 -0.79 -16.61
CA LEU A 222 -9.17 -0.43 -16.88
C LEU A 222 -9.78 -1.46 -17.83
N TYR A 223 -10.59 -2.38 -17.31
CA TYR A 223 -11.37 -3.29 -18.16
C TYR A 223 -12.61 -2.59 -18.70
N SER A 224 -12.98 -2.89 -19.94
CA SER A 224 -14.13 -2.27 -20.62
C SER A 224 -14.72 -3.21 -21.67
N LYS A 225 -16.05 -3.25 -21.83
CA LYS A 225 -16.69 -3.98 -22.94
C LYS A 225 -16.27 -3.43 -24.31
N ASN A 226 -16.01 -2.13 -24.37
CA ASN A 226 -15.52 -1.43 -25.57
C ASN A 226 -14.19 -0.73 -25.24
N PRO A 227 -13.07 -1.48 -25.23
CA PRO A 227 -11.76 -0.96 -24.84
C PRO A 227 -11.23 0.06 -25.87
N GLU A 228 -11.65 -0.03 -27.14
CA GLU A 228 -11.29 0.90 -28.21
C GLU A 228 -11.82 2.31 -27.92
N ARG A 229 -13.13 2.42 -27.63
CA ARG A 229 -13.74 3.69 -27.24
C ARG A 229 -13.09 4.29 -25.99
N LEU A 230 -12.76 3.46 -25.00
CA LEU A 230 -12.07 3.92 -23.80
C LEU A 230 -10.66 4.45 -24.14
N PHE A 231 -9.91 3.74 -24.97
CA PHE A 231 -8.58 4.15 -25.40
C PHE A 231 -8.63 5.47 -26.17
N GLU A 232 -9.59 5.65 -27.07
CA GLU A 232 -9.78 6.91 -27.79
C GLU A 232 -10.06 8.07 -26.84
N VAL A 233 -10.97 7.90 -25.87
CA VAL A 233 -11.26 8.92 -24.86
C VAL A 233 -10.00 9.30 -24.10
N ILE A 234 -9.22 8.31 -23.64
CA ILE A 234 -7.96 8.58 -22.91
C ILE A 234 -6.93 9.26 -23.81
N LYS A 235 -6.86 8.90 -25.10
CA LYS A 235 -5.95 9.50 -26.07
C LYS A 235 -6.28 10.97 -26.32
N TRP A 236 -7.55 11.28 -26.55
CA TRP A 236 -8.02 12.64 -26.86
C TRP A 236 -7.90 13.61 -25.68
N TYR A 237 -8.35 13.19 -24.50
CA TYR A 237 -8.39 14.06 -23.32
C TYR A 237 -7.13 13.95 -22.46
N GLY A 238 -6.60 12.74 -22.30
CA GLY A 238 -5.41 12.49 -21.50
C GLY A 238 -4.10 12.87 -22.19
N LYS A 239 -4.07 12.99 -23.52
CA LYS A 239 -2.88 13.34 -24.34
C LYS A 239 -1.59 12.64 -23.86
N PRO A 240 -1.57 11.30 -23.79
CA PRO A 240 -0.41 10.56 -23.30
C PRO A 240 0.81 10.77 -24.21
N THR A 241 2.00 10.86 -23.61
CA THR A 241 3.26 11.07 -24.36
C THR A 241 3.73 9.82 -25.10
N ASP A 242 3.31 8.63 -24.66
CA ASP A 242 3.68 7.33 -25.23
C ASP A 242 2.47 6.39 -25.13
N TYR A 243 2.09 5.77 -26.25
CA TYR A 243 1.05 4.75 -26.30
C TYR A 243 1.46 3.55 -27.16
N GLN A 244 1.08 2.35 -26.72
CA GLN A 244 1.32 1.09 -27.45
C GLN A 244 0.01 0.33 -27.66
N ILE A 245 -0.12 -0.30 -28.83
CA ILE A 245 -1.19 -1.22 -29.19
C ILE A 245 -0.58 -2.63 -29.11
N ALA A 246 -1.12 -3.46 -28.22
CA ALA A 246 -0.65 -4.82 -27.93
C ALA A 246 -1.63 -5.88 -28.44
#